data_AF-A0A1B3PNT9-F1
#
_entry.id   AF-A0A1B3PNT9-F1
#
_cell.length_a   1.000
_cell.length_b   1.000
_cell.length_c   1.000
_cell.angle_alpha   90.00
_cell.angle_beta   90.00
_cell.angle_gamma   90.00
#
_symmetry.space_group_name_H-M   'P 1'
#
loop_
_entity.id
_entity.type
_entity.pdbx_description
1 polymer ?
#
loop_
_entity_poly.entity_id
_entity_poly.type
_entity_poly.pdbx_seq_one_letter_code
_entity_poly.pdbx_strand_id
1 'polypeptide(L)'
;MPKLPPIDDVYITLGTTMAAAGSQSAFRAVDHDAVMATARAARAAGATRCGVVTAMGANTGSPFFYNRVKGEVERDLETLGFATLVIAQPSLLLGERAALQQAPRAAESLSMKLFQWADPVIPAAYRARPAVDVARALVRAVQTRGASIFRLQGRDLDPF
;
A
#
# COMPACT_ATOMS: atom_id res chain seq x y z
N MET A 1 -13.63 2.77 17.76
CA MET A 1 -13.70 1.39 17.21
C MET A 1 -14.11 0.44 18.33
N PRO A 2 -14.85 -0.64 18.04
CA PRO A 2 -15.13 -1.68 19.01
C PRO A 2 -13.82 -2.33 19.49
N LYS A 3 -13.83 -2.93 20.69
CA LYS A 3 -12.67 -3.66 21.23
C LYS A 3 -12.42 -4.89 20.34
N LEU A 4 -11.22 -4.96 19.76
CA LEU A 4 -10.80 -6.11 18.95
C LEU A 4 -10.40 -7.28 19.87
N PRO A 5 -10.62 -8.53 19.44
CA PRO A 5 -10.01 -9.68 20.11
C PRO A 5 -8.47 -9.60 20.01
N PRO A 6 -7.74 -10.38 20.83
CA PRO A 6 -6.29 -10.50 20.67
C PRO A 6 -5.91 -10.92 19.26
N ILE A 7 -4.94 -10.22 18.66
CA ILE A 7 -4.41 -10.51 17.33
C ILE A 7 -2.89 -10.38 17.34
N ASP A 8 -2.21 -11.15 16.50
CA ASP A 8 -0.75 -11.10 16.36
C ASP A 8 -0.31 -10.15 15.24
N ASP A 9 -1.10 -10.09 14.17
CA ASP A 9 -0.79 -9.43 12.91
C ASP A 9 -1.91 -8.49 12.46
N VAL A 10 -1.54 -7.42 11.76
CA VAL A 10 -2.48 -6.56 11.03
C VAL A 10 -2.02 -6.34 9.59
N TYR A 11 -2.96 -6.41 8.66
CA TYR A 11 -2.74 -6.12 7.24
C TYR A 11 -3.64 -4.95 6.83
N ILE A 12 -3.04 -3.84 6.40
CA ILE A 12 -3.74 -2.62 6.05
C ILE A 12 -3.62 -2.38 4.55
N THR A 13 -4.71 -2.61 3.84
CA THR A 13 -4.86 -2.39 2.39
C THR A 13 -5.85 -1.27 2.07
N LEU A 14 -6.13 -0.41 3.06
CA LEU A 14 -6.97 0.77 2.91
C LEU A 14 -6.31 1.77 1.94
N GLY A 15 -7.12 2.30 1.04
CA GLY A 15 -6.72 3.36 0.13
C GLY A 15 -7.86 3.70 -0.81
N THR A 16 -7.91 4.96 -1.21
CA THR A 16 -8.81 5.46 -2.23
C THR A 16 -8.02 6.16 -3.34
N THR A 17 -8.72 6.71 -4.31
CA THR A 17 -8.14 7.59 -5.31
C THR A 17 -8.67 9.00 -5.10
N MET A 18 -7.94 10.02 -5.56
CA MET A 18 -8.43 11.39 -5.49
C MET A 18 -9.80 11.55 -6.18
N ALA A 19 -10.00 10.84 -7.30
CA ALA A 19 -11.26 10.84 -8.02
C ALA A 19 -12.41 10.23 -7.21
N ALA A 20 -12.19 9.08 -6.56
CA ALA A 20 -13.20 8.42 -5.73
C ALA A 20 -13.47 9.17 -4.41
N ALA A 21 -12.43 9.79 -3.83
CA ALA A 21 -12.57 10.58 -2.61
C ALA A 21 -13.27 11.93 -2.84
N GLY A 22 -13.13 12.51 -4.04
CA GLY A 22 -13.71 13.81 -4.41
C GLY A 22 -13.02 15.03 -3.78
N SER A 23 -12.17 14.87 -2.76
CA SER A 23 -11.44 15.96 -2.13
C SER A 23 -10.16 15.49 -1.43
N GLN A 24 -9.23 16.41 -1.18
CA GLN A 24 -7.99 16.11 -0.43
C GLN A 24 -8.26 15.71 1.02
N SER A 25 -9.23 16.33 1.68
CA SER A 25 -9.60 15.99 3.06
C SER A 25 -10.21 14.59 3.14
N ALA A 26 -11.12 14.24 2.23
CA ALA A 26 -11.69 12.90 2.16
C ALA A 26 -10.64 11.84 1.80
N PHE A 27 -9.71 12.17 0.90
CA PHE A 27 -8.58 11.29 0.59
C PHE A 27 -7.74 11.06 1.84
N ARG A 28 -7.37 12.11 2.58
CA ARG A 28 -6.57 11.99 3.81
C ARG A 28 -7.29 11.18 4.89
N ALA A 29 -8.60 11.38 5.05
CA ALA A 29 -9.40 10.62 6.01
C ALA A 29 -9.30 9.10 5.78
N VAL A 30 -9.24 8.67 4.50
CA VAL A 30 -9.11 7.25 4.15
C VAL A 30 -7.65 6.79 4.12
N ASP A 31 -6.81 7.47 3.35
CA ASP A 31 -5.44 7.01 3.06
C ASP A 31 -4.47 7.26 4.20
N HIS A 32 -4.82 8.07 5.20
CA HIS A 32 -4.00 8.35 6.37
C HIS A 32 -4.75 8.06 7.68
N ASP A 33 -5.87 8.74 7.94
CA ASP A 33 -6.47 8.71 9.27
C ASP A 33 -7.05 7.33 9.59
N ALA A 34 -7.77 6.71 8.65
CA ALA A 34 -8.28 5.35 8.80
C ALA A 34 -7.16 4.30 8.89
N VAL A 35 -6.07 4.48 8.13
CA VAL A 35 -4.88 3.61 8.21
C VAL A 35 -4.27 3.67 9.61
N MET A 36 -4.01 4.88 10.10
CA MET A 36 -3.40 5.09 11.43
C MET A 36 -4.33 4.63 12.56
N ALA A 37 -5.64 4.87 12.45
CA ALA A 37 -6.62 4.37 13.41
C ALA A 37 -6.63 2.84 13.46
N THR A 38 -6.58 2.18 12.31
CA THR A 38 -6.53 0.71 12.20
C THR A 38 -5.25 0.17 12.83
N ALA A 39 -4.09 0.75 12.51
CA ALA A 39 -2.81 0.33 13.06
C ALA A 39 -2.74 0.49 14.58
N ARG A 40 -3.25 1.61 15.12
CA ARG A 40 -3.31 1.85 16.57
C ARG A 40 -4.26 0.88 17.27
N ALA A 41 -5.43 0.62 16.70
CA ALA A 41 -6.39 -0.34 17.23
C ALA A 41 -5.79 -1.76 17.26
N ALA A 42 -5.09 -2.15 16.20
CA ALA A 42 -4.40 -3.43 16.14
C ALA A 42 -3.27 -3.54 17.18
N ARG A 43 -2.45 -2.49 17.34
CA ARG A 43 -1.44 -2.45 18.39
C ARG A 43 -2.04 -2.62 19.78
N ALA A 44 -3.13 -1.91 20.07
CA ALA A 44 -3.85 -2.01 21.34
C ALA A 44 -4.45 -3.41 21.58
N ALA A 45 -4.70 -4.16 20.50
CA ALA A 45 -5.18 -5.54 20.54
C ALA A 45 -4.06 -6.59 20.62
N GLY A 46 -2.79 -6.17 20.71
CA GLY A 46 -1.65 -7.07 20.88
C GLY A 46 -0.84 -7.32 19.60
N ALA A 47 -1.24 -6.75 18.46
CA ALA A 47 -0.50 -6.98 17.21
C ALA A 47 0.96 -6.55 17.35
N THR A 48 1.88 -7.42 17.00
CA THR A 48 3.32 -7.13 16.99
C THR A 48 3.85 -6.96 15.58
N ARG A 49 3.12 -7.45 14.57
CA ARG A 49 3.52 -7.35 13.17
C ARG A 49 2.48 -6.60 12.34
N CYS A 50 2.94 -5.74 11.44
CA CYS A 50 2.10 -4.92 10.59
C CYS A 50 2.56 -5.01 9.14
N GLY A 51 1.65 -5.35 8.24
CA GLY A 51 1.81 -5.18 6.80
C GLY A 51 0.93 -4.05 6.30
N VAL A 52 1.48 -3.12 5.51
CA VAL A 52 0.72 -2.03 4.89
C VAL A 52 1.05 -1.92 3.41
N VAL A 53 0.04 -1.61 2.59
CA VAL A 53 0.24 -1.25 1.18
C VAL A 53 0.19 0.27 1.03
N THR A 54 1.31 0.87 0.65
CA THR A 54 1.43 2.28 0.29
C THR A 54 1.60 2.43 -1.21
N ALA A 55 2.58 3.19 -1.68
CA ALA A 55 2.82 3.43 -3.09
C ALA A 55 4.28 3.78 -3.34
N MET A 56 4.75 3.45 -4.55
CA MET A 56 6.04 3.95 -5.03
C MET A 56 6.07 5.47 -5.01
N GLY A 57 7.19 6.04 -4.53
CA GLY A 57 7.36 7.49 -4.46
C GLY A 57 6.71 8.15 -3.24
N ALA A 58 6.20 7.37 -2.28
CA ALA A 58 5.77 7.86 -0.98
C ALA A 58 6.92 8.64 -0.30
N ASN A 59 6.69 9.92 -0.04
CA ASN A 59 7.70 10.83 0.49
C ASN A 59 7.01 12.05 1.13
N THR A 60 7.26 12.31 2.42
CA THR A 60 6.68 13.43 3.16
C THR A 60 7.02 14.81 2.57
N GLY A 61 8.15 14.94 1.87
CA GLY A 61 8.56 16.16 1.17
C GLY A 61 8.04 16.29 -0.26
N SER A 62 7.21 15.36 -0.74
CA SER A 62 6.73 15.39 -2.13
C SER A 62 5.83 16.61 -2.39
N PRO A 63 5.99 17.31 -3.53
CA PRO A 63 5.03 18.33 -3.94
C PRO A 63 3.67 17.72 -4.29
N PHE A 64 3.64 16.45 -4.71
CA PHE A 64 2.42 15.73 -5.04
C PHE A 64 1.69 15.26 -3.78
N PHE A 65 0.45 15.74 -3.59
CA PHE A 65 -0.36 15.45 -2.41
C PHE A 65 -0.49 13.94 -2.12
N TYR A 66 -0.76 13.13 -3.15
CA TYR A 66 -0.87 11.66 -3.01
C TYR A 66 0.38 11.04 -2.39
N ASN A 67 1.56 11.32 -2.95
CA ASN A 67 2.84 10.80 -2.49
C ASN A 67 3.20 11.32 -1.09
N ARG A 68 2.84 12.57 -0.79
CA ARG A 68 3.03 13.18 0.52
C ARG A 68 2.23 12.46 1.60
N VAL A 69 0.94 12.24 1.38
CA VAL A 69 0.07 11.51 2.32
C VAL A 69 0.57 10.09 2.54
N LYS A 70 0.96 9.38 1.47
CA LYS A 70 1.53 8.02 1.60
C LYS A 70 2.86 8.02 2.38
N GLY A 71 3.72 9.01 2.18
CA GLY A 71 4.96 9.15 2.94
C GLY A 71 4.72 9.47 4.42
N GLU A 72 3.71 10.28 4.73
CA GLU A 72 3.30 10.59 6.11
C GLU A 72 2.82 9.35 6.85
N VAL A 73 2.04 8.49 6.18
CA VAL A 73 1.63 7.19 6.74
C VAL A 73 2.82 6.31 7.06
N GLU A 74 3.80 6.19 6.16
CA GLU A 74 4.99 5.38 6.40
C GLU A 74 5.75 5.88 7.63
N ARG A 75 6.03 7.20 7.67
CA ARG A 75 6.70 7.84 8.80
C ARG A 75 5.94 7.58 10.11
N ASP A 76 4.63 7.77 10.12
CA ASP A 76 3.84 7.69 11.34
C ASP A 76 3.68 6.23 11.82
N LEU A 77 3.58 5.26 10.91
CA LEU A 77 3.56 3.83 11.24
C LEU A 77 4.86 3.35 11.90
N GLU A 78 6.02 3.87 11.46
CA GLU A 78 7.32 3.57 12.07
C GLU A 78 7.36 3.98 13.55
N THR A 79 6.57 4.97 13.96
CA THR A 79 6.49 5.43 15.36
C THR A 79 5.60 4.56 16.25
N LEU A 80 4.78 3.66 15.69
CA LEU A 80 3.89 2.77 16.46
C LEU A 80 4.61 1.55 17.07
N GLY A 81 5.89 1.40 16.75
CA GLY A 81 6.80 0.47 17.41
C GLY A 81 6.51 -1.01 17.16
N PHE A 82 5.80 -1.39 16.10
CA PHE A 82 5.63 -2.80 15.72
C PHE A 82 6.98 -3.52 15.70
N ALA A 83 7.04 -4.75 16.22
CA ALA A 83 8.25 -5.56 16.16
C ALA A 83 8.67 -5.80 14.70
N THR A 84 7.70 -6.10 13.84
CA THR A 84 7.91 -6.19 12.39
C THR A 84 6.96 -5.25 11.67
N LEU A 85 7.49 -4.34 10.85
CA LEU A 85 6.70 -3.49 9.97
C LEU A 85 7.12 -3.74 8.53
N VAL A 86 6.20 -4.15 7.68
CA VAL A 86 6.43 -4.35 6.25
C VAL A 86 5.58 -3.36 5.46
N ILE A 87 6.26 -2.55 4.65
CA ILE A 87 5.66 -1.51 3.82
C ILE A 87 5.82 -1.93 2.36
N ALA A 88 4.72 -2.28 1.69
CA ALA A 88 4.71 -2.60 0.27
C ALA A 88 4.46 -1.32 -0.54
N GLN A 89 5.38 -0.99 -1.47
CA GLN A 89 5.31 0.22 -2.31
C GLN A 89 5.19 -0.16 -3.79
N PRO A 90 4.02 -0.65 -4.23
CA PRO A 90 3.79 -0.95 -5.65
C PRO A 90 3.81 0.33 -6.50
N SER A 91 4.29 0.22 -7.74
CA SER A 91 4.25 1.31 -8.74
C SER A 91 2.84 1.45 -9.35
N LEU A 92 2.32 0.36 -9.92
CA LEU A 92 0.96 0.26 -10.41
C LEU A 92 0.42 -1.13 -10.07
N LEU A 93 -0.81 -1.21 -9.56
CA LEU A 93 -1.49 -2.50 -9.35
C LEU A 93 -2.32 -2.86 -10.58
N LEU A 94 -2.14 -4.07 -11.10
CA LEU A 94 -3.01 -4.69 -12.09
C LEU A 94 -4.07 -5.52 -11.36
N GLY A 95 -5.33 -5.34 -11.74
CA GLY A 95 -6.46 -6.08 -11.18
C GLY A 95 -7.76 -5.69 -11.89
N GLU A 96 -8.78 -6.53 -11.76
CA GLU A 96 -10.11 -6.31 -12.36
C GLU A 96 -10.85 -5.16 -11.66
N ARG A 97 -10.51 -3.92 -12.00
CA ARG A 97 -11.17 -2.71 -11.48
C ARG A 97 -12.66 -2.65 -11.81
N ALA A 98 -13.05 -3.28 -12.92
CA ALA A 98 -14.45 -3.44 -13.32
C ALA A 98 -15.25 -4.27 -12.30
N ALA A 99 -14.64 -5.31 -11.70
CA ALA A 99 -15.28 -6.11 -10.66
C ALA A 99 -15.45 -5.34 -9.33
N LEU A 100 -14.63 -4.30 -9.11
CA LEU A 100 -14.67 -3.45 -7.92
C LEU A 100 -15.50 -2.16 -8.10
N GLN A 101 -16.18 -1.98 -9.24
CA GLN A 101 -16.91 -0.76 -9.60
C GLN A 101 -16.07 0.53 -9.50
N GLN A 102 -14.74 0.41 -9.63
CA GLN A 102 -13.85 1.56 -9.56
C GLN A 102 -13.74 2.22 -10.93
N ALA A 103 -13.85 3.54 -10.97
CA ALA A 103 -13.65 4.30 -12.20
C ALA A 103 -12.28 3.94 -12.81
N PRO A 104 -12.21 3.66 -14.13
CA PRO A 104 -10.92 3.46 -14.79
C PRO A 104 -10.08 4.70 -14.53
N ARG A 105 -8.82 4.52 -14.09
CA ARG A 105 -7.90 5.68 -14.07
C ARG A 105 -7.85 6.14 -15.53
N ALA A 106 -8.15 7.40 -15.83
CA ALA A 106 -8.16 7.89 -17.22
C ALA A 106 -6.81 7.67 -17.94
N ALA A 107 -5.73 7.46 -17.19
CA ALA A 107 -4.41 7.05 -17.68
C ALA A 107 -4.26 5.54 -17.97
N GLU A 108 -5.25 4.67 -17.72
CA GLU A 108 -5.15 3.21 -17.92
C GLU A 108 -5.63 2.74 -19.29
N SER A 109 -6.61 3.41 -19.90
CA SER A 109 -7.17 2.95 -21.18
C SER A 109 -6.24 3.20 -22.37
N LEU A 110 -5.47 4.29 -22.37
CA LEU A 110 -4.51 4.60 -23.43
C LEU A 110 -3.15 3.90 -23.25
N SER A 111 -2.83 3.51 -22.02
CA SER A 111 -1.53 2.94 -21.65
C SER A 111 -1.47 1.43 -21.82
N MET A 112 -2.55 0.68 -21.57
CA MET A 112 -2.50 -0.79 -21.52
C MET A 112 -2.07 -1.46 -22.84
N LYS A 113 -2.45 -0.90 -24.01
CA LYS A 113 -2.02 -1.43 -25.31
C LYS A 113 -0.61 -1.00 -25.72
N LEU A 114 -0.14 0.16 -25.26
CA LEU A 114 1.22 0.66 -25.55
C LEU A 114 2.26 0.08 -24.58
N PHE A 115 1.88 -0.13 -23.31
CA PHE A 115 2.72 -0.72 -22.26
C PHE A 115 3.01 -2.21 -22.47
N GLN A 116 2.08 -2.99 -23.05
CA GLN A 116 2.33 -4.40 -23.36
C GLN A 116 3.43 -4.60 -24.40
N TRP A 117 3.66 -3.62 -25.28
CA TRP A 117 4.74 -3.67 -26.28
C TRP A 117 6.08 -3.12 -25.75
N ALA A 118 6.03 -2.27 -24.71
CA ALA A 118 7.20 -1.63 -24.10
C ALA A 118 7.69 -2.30 -22.80
N ASP A 119 7.08 -3.41 -22.39
CA ASP A 119 7.41 -4.14 -21.16
C ASP A 119 8.91 -4.49 -20.97
N PRO A 120 9.70 -4.80 -22.04
CA PRO A 120 11.14 -5.01 -21.89
C PRO A 120 11.94 -3.74 -21.55
N VAL A 121 11.40 -2.56 -21.86
CA VAL A 121 12.10 -1.26 -21.79
C VAL A 121 11.71 -0.48 -20.53
N ILE A 122 10.56 -0.78 -19.93
CA ILE A 122 10.12 -0.17 -18.68
C ILE A 122 11.03 -0.67 -17.55
N PRO A 123 11.72 0.23 -16.80
CA PRO A 123 12.55 -0.18 -15.68
C PRO A 123 11.72 -0.99 -14.70
N ALA A 124 12.27 -2.10 -14.18
CA ALA A 124 11.54 -3.07 -13.36
C ALA A 124 10.81 -2.45 -12.14
N ALA A 125 11.27 -1.28 -11.66
CA ALA A 125 10.61 -0.51 -10.63
C ALA A 125 9.19 -0.03 -11.05
N TYR A 126 8.99 0.35 -12.32
CA TYR A 126 7.73 0.94 -12.81
C TYR A 126 6.76 -0.07 -13.43
N ARG A 127 7.12 -1.36 -13.45
CA ARG A 127 6.23 -2.39 -13.99
C ARG A 127 5.02 -2.60 -13.10
N ALA A 128 3.86 -2.64 -13.73
CA ALA A 128 2.62 -2.90 -13.04
C ALA A 128 2.59 -4.35 -12.51
N ARG A 129 2.07 -4.54 -11.30
CA ARG A 129 2.10 -5.82 -10.58
C ARG A 129 0.69 -6.33 -10.29
N PRO A 130 0.40 -7.63 -10.51
CA PRO A 130 -0.87 -8.20 -10.07
C PRO A 130 -1.08 -7.97 -8.57
N ALA A 131 -2.28 -7.55 -8.18
CA ALA A 131 -2.61 -7.32 -6.76
C ALA A 131 -2.39 -8.57 -5.89
N VAL A 132 -2.60 -9.75 -6.47
CA VAL A 132 -2.37 -11.03 -5.81
C VAL A 132 -0.89 -11.25 -5.43
N ASP A 133 0.04 -10.79 -6.27
CA ASP A 133 1.48 -10.98 -6.01
C ASP A 133 1.94 -10.04 -4.90
N VAL A 134 1.46 -8.80 -4.91
CA VAL A 134 1.71 -7.85 -3.80
C VAL A 134 1.15 -8.39 -2.49
N ALA A 135 -0.06 -8.96 -2.50
CA ALA A 135 -0.65 -9.58 -1.31
C ALA A 135 0.19 -10.76 -0.79
N ARG A 136 0.62 -11.67 -1.67
CA ARG A 136 1.48 -12.80 -1.30
C ARG A 136 2.83 -12.35 -0.74
N ALA A 137 3.48 -11.40 -1.40
CA ALA A 137 4.76 -10.85 -0.96
C ALA A 137 4.63 -10.20 0.42
N LEU A 138 3.56 -9.41 0.65
CA LEU A 138 3.30 -8.76 1.93
C LEU A 138 3.06 -9.79 3.05
N VAL A 139 2.16 -10.76 2.85
CA VAL A 139 1.86 -11.80 3.85
C VAL A 139 3.11 -12.58 4.20
N ARG A 140 3.86 -13.05 3.19
CA ARG A 140 5.10 -13.79 3.43
C ARG A 140 6.10 -12.95 4.21
N ALA A 141 6.34 -11.71 3.80
CA ALA A 141 7.31 -10.85 4.46
C ALA A 141 6.94 -10.56 5.92
N VAL A 142 5.66 -10.35 6.23
CA VAL A 142 5.17 -10.17 7.60
C VAL A 142 5.39 -11.44 8.43
N GLN A 143 5.14 -12.62 7.86
CA GLN A 143 5.21 -13.89 8.59
C GLN A 143 6.63 -14.40 8.80
N THR A 144 7.56 -14.16 7.86
CA THR A 144 8.88 -14.79 7.87
C THR A 144 10.04 -13.88 8.25
N ARG A 145 9.87 -12.55 8.20
CA ARG A 145 10.96 -11.63 8.52
C ARG A 145 11.06 -11.39 10.02
N GLY A 146 12.30 -11.16 10.49
CA GLY A 146 12.58 -10.84 11.89
C GLY A 146 12.07 -9.46 12.31
N ALA A 147 12.38 -9.05 13.54
CA ALA A 147 11.97 -7.77 14.08
C ALA A 147 12.74 -6.61 13.43
N SER A 148 12.13 -5.92 12.47
CA SER A 148 12.66 -4.73 11.80
C SER A 148 11.58 -4.04 10.94
N ILE A 149 11.96 -2.93 10.30
CA ILE A 149 11.16 -2.27 9.28
C ILE A 149 11.69 -2.68 7.90
N PHE A 150 10.80 -3.17 7.04
CA PHE A 150 11.10 -3.60 5.69
C PHE A 150 10.25 -2.84 4.67
N ARG A 151 10.87 -2.45 3.56
CA ARG A 151 10.18 -1.88 2.40
C ARG A 151 10.30 -2.85 1.23
N LEU A 152 9.18 -3.18 0.61
CA LEU A 152 9.12 -4.05 -0.57
C LEU A 152 8.84 -3.20 -1.81
N GLN A 153 9.77 -3.20 -2.77
CA GLN A 153 9.66 -2.47 -4.02
C GLN A 153 10.06 -3.34 -5.23
N GLY A 154 9.57 -3.00 -6.42
CA GLY A 154 10.06 -3.57 -7.68
C GLY A 154 10.00 -5.09 -7.71
N ARG A 155 11.15 -5.76 -7.62
CA ARG A 155 11.27 -7.23 -7.64
C ARG A 155 10.96 -7.90 -6.30
N ASP A 156 10.96 -7.18 -5.19
CA ASP A 156 10.55 -7.74 -3.89
C ASP A 156 9.06 -8.09 -3.85
N LEU A 157 8.31 -7.62 -4.84
CA LEU A 157 6.87 -7.86 -5.02
C LEU A 157 6.59 -8.94 -6.09
N ASP A 158 7.62 -9.58 -6.64
CA ASP A 158 7.45 -10.67 -7.62
C ASP A 158 6.90 -11.94 -6.95
N PRO A 159 6.09 -12.73 -7.67
CA PRO A 159 5.74 -14.07 -7.23
C PRO A 159 7.00 -14.95 -7.16
N PHE A 160 7.00 -15.89 -6.22
CA PHE A 160 8.03 -16.90 -6.09
C PHE A 160 7.74 -18.12 -6.96
#